data_AF-A0A2E2K143-F1
#
_entry.id   AF-A0A2E2K143-F1
#
_cell.length_a   1.000
_cell.length_b   1.000
_cell.length_c   1.000
_cell.angle_alpha   90.00
_cell.angle_beta   90.00
_cell.angle_gamma   90.00
#
_symmetry.space_group_name_H-M   'P 1'
#
loop_
_entity.id
_entity.type
_entity.pdbx_description
1 polymer ?
#
loop_
_entity_poly.entity_id
_entity_poly.type
_entity_poly.pdbx_seq_one_letter_code
_entity_poly.pdbx_strand_id
1 'polypeptide(L)'
;MDDFPVKALRWPLRLVIFPLGPIGLRKPSAETGTELAKAITHDTRLRDRITQGVYLNNNPEDPVGRVLHAYQLANETRSLRDRLHTAVRNRDVNELDGIALLMGHEREELVDWAVANEIIDSADRDRLLEALTALYDVIRVDAFDAEGLKEIAESQRGKRRLVERPAEKH
;
A
#
# COMPACT_ATOMS: atom_id res chain seq x y z
N MET A 1 17.30 23.95 -3.75
CA MET A 1 18.75 24.21 -3.86
C MET A 1 19.57 23.46 -2.80
N ASP A 2 18.95 22.53 -2.07
CA ASP A 2 19.61 21.87 -0.94
C ASP A 2 20.56 20.74 -1.36
N ASP A 3 20.57 20.35 -2.66
CA ASP A 3 21.48 19.35 -3.27
C ASP A 3 22.42 19.93 -4.36
N PHE A 4 22.77 21.22 -4.29
CA PHE A 4 23.79 21.78 -5.20
C PHE A 4 25.19 21.20 -4.89
N PRO A 5 25.99 20.77 -5.88
CA PRO A 5 27.27 20.11 -5.61
C PRO A 5 28.29 21.01 -4.90
N VAL A 6 28.21 22.34 -5.08
CA VAL A 6 29.11 23.31 -4.44
C VAL A 6 28.38 24.04 -3.30
N LYS A 7 28.71 23.71 -2.05
CA LYS A 7 28.11 24.31 -0.83
C LYS A 7 28.25 25.83 -0.76
N ALA A 8 29.41 26.37 -1.13
CA ALA A 8 29.70 27.80 -1.08
C ALA A 8 28.85 28.64 -2.05
N LEU A 9 28.45 28.06 -3.19
CA LEU A 9 27.71 28.78 -4.22
C LEU A 9 26.19 28.83 -3.96
N ARG A 10 25.68 28.04 -3.00
CA ARG A 10 24.23 27.97 -2.71
C ARG A 10 23.64 29.31 -2.28
N TRP A 11 24.32 30.04 -1.40
CA TRP A 11 23.82 31.29 -0.84
C TRP A 11 23.79 32.45 -1.86
N PRO A 12 24.86 32.74 -2.61
CA PRO A 12 24.83 33.82 -3.60
C PRO A 12 23.84 33.54 -4.73
N LEU A 13 23.79 32.29 -5.24
CA LEU A 13 22.87 31.92 -6.31
C LEU A 13 21.40 32.00 -5.87
N ARG A 14 21.11 31.66 -4.61
CA ARG A 14 19.77 31.77 -4.04
C ARG A 14 19.31 33.22 -3.91
N LEU A 15 20.23 34.14 -3.61
CA LEU A 15 19.94 35.58 -3.48
C LEU A 15 19.72 36.25 -4.85
N VAL A 16 20.40 35.77 -5.90
CA VAL A 16 20.18 36.22 -7.30
C VAL A 16 18.84 35.74 -7.84
N ILE A 17 18.50 34.46 -7.65
CA ILE A 17 17.30 33.86 -8.25
C ILE A 17 16.04 34.20 -7.44
N PHE A 18 16.15 34.33 -6.11
CA PHE A 18 15.02 34.62 -5.22
C PHE A 18 15.33 35.80 -4.27
N PRO A 19 15.47 37.03 -4.78
CA PRO A 19 15.85 38.20 -3.98
C PRO A 19 14.80 38.58 -2.93
N LEU A 20 13.52 38.30 -3.20
CA LEU A 20 12.37 38.56 -2.32
C LEU A 20 11.60 37.26 -1.97
N GLY A 21 12.14 36.10 -2.34
CA GLY A 21 11.49 34.81 -2.10
C GLY A 21 11.57 34.39 -0.63
N PRO A 22 10.83 33.35 -0.20
CA PRO A 22 10.84 32.90 1.19
C PRO A 22 12.21 32.31 1.58
N ILE A 23 13.05 33.17 2.17
CA ILE A 23 14.33 32.80 2.77
C ILE A 23 14.02 32.12 4.11
N GLY A 24 13.71 30.82 4.09
CA GLY A 24 13.50 30.08 5.34
C GLY A 24 12.37 29.06 5.33
N LEU A 25 11.57 28.95 4.26
CA LEU A 25 10.64 27.82 4.10
C LEU A 25 11.45 26.55 3.78
N ARG A 26 11.99 25.95 4.83
CA ARG A 26 12.59 24.62 4.78
C ARG A 26 11.46 23.60 4.83
N LYS A 27 11.60 22.53 4.06
CA LYS A 27 10.74 21.36 4.22
C LYS A 27 10.90 20.83 5.65
N PRO A 28 9.83 20.29 6.26
CA PRO A 28 9.96 19.56 7.52
C PRO A 28 11.07 18.51 7.39
N SER A 29 11.75 18.22 8.49
CA SER A 29 12.77 17.18 8.49
C SER A 29 12.12 15.82 8.13
N ALA A 30 12.90 14.93 7.49
CA ALA A 30 12.43 13.58 7.18
C ALA A 30 12.06 12.79 8.45
N GLU A 31 12.73 13.09 9.57
CA GLU A 31 12.46 12.51 10.89
C GLU A 31 11.06 12.92 11.38
N THR A 32 10.76 14.22 11.36
CA THR A 32 9.43 14.75 11.73
C THR A 32 8.34 14.21 10.81
N GLY A 33 8.62 14.06 9.51
CA GLY A 33 7.69 13.45 8.56
C GLY A 33 7.39 11.99 8.88
N THR A 34 8.43 11.22 9.25
CA THR A 34 8.30 9.81 9.66
C THR A 34 7.50 9.68 10.94
N GLU A 35 7.76 10.54 11.93
CA GLU A 35 7.04 10.55 13.20
C GLU A 35 5.55 10.83 12.99
N LEU A 36 5.22 11.86 12.20
CA LEU A 36 3.85 12.19 11.86
C LEU A 36 3.14 11.06 11.11
N ALA A 37 3.82 10.44 10.13
CA ALA A 37 3.27 9.32 9.38
C ALA A 37 2.93 8.14 10.30
N LYS A 38 3.84 7.80 11.23
CA LYS A 38 3.60 6.74 12.23
C LYS A 38 2.40 7.08 13.12
N ALA A 39 2.27 8.33 13.55
CA ALA A 39 1.17 8.74 14.41
C ALA A 39 -0.20 8.62 13.72
N ILE A 40 -0.26 8.79 12.39
CA ILE A 40 -1.50 8.67 11.61
C ILE A 40 -1.82 7.21 11.25
N THR A 41 -0.80 6.36 11.02
CA THR A 41 -1.01 4.98 10.55
C THR A 41 -1.24 3.97 11.68
N HIS A 42 -0.75 4.25 12.89
CA HIS A 42 -0.95 3.38 14.06
C HIS A 42 -2.19 3.81 14.86
N ASP A 43 -2.71 2.89 15.67
CA ASP A 43 -3.74 3.17 16.68
C ASP A 43 -3.17 4.08 17.77
N THR A 44 -3.19 5.39 17.51
CA THR A 44 -2.74 6.43 18.44
C THR A 44 -3.88 7.37 18.77
N ARG A 45 -3.79 8.03 19.94
CA ARG A 45 -4.74 9.07 20.34
C ARG A 45 -4.85 10.22 19.34
N LEU A 46 -3.78 10.50 18.60
CA LEU A 46 -3.82 11.53 17.55
C LEU A 46 -4.76 11.11 16.43
N ARG A 47 -4.63 9.85 15.97
CA ARG A 47 -5.49 9.26 14.95
C ARG A 47 -6.95 9.32 15.40
N ASP A 48 -7.26 8.87 16.61
CA ASP A 48 -8.64 8.88 17.15
C ASP A 48 -9.24 10.29 17.19
N ARG A 49 -8.42 11.28 17.55
CA ARG A 49 -8.86 12.67 17.61
C ARG A 49 -9.13 13.25 16.22
N ILE A 50 -8.29 12.97 15.22
CA ILE A 50 -8.47 13.51 13.87
C ILE A 50 -9.57 12.78 13.09
N THR A 51 -9.85 11.52 13.43
CA THR A 51 -10.96 10.75 12.86
C THR A 51 -12.28 11.00 13.57
N GLN A 52 -12.32 11.86 14.59
CA GLN A 52 -13.54 12.20 15.30
C GLN A 52 -14.58 12.80 14.33
N GLY A 53 -15.72 12.12 14.19
CA GLY A 53 -16.79 12.51 13.28
C GLY A 53 -16.70 11.91 11.87
N VAL A 54 -15.69 11.08 11.59
CA VAL A 54 -15.62 10.28 10.36
C VAL A 54 -16.59 9.09 10.49
N TYR A 55 -17.30 8.78 9.41
CA TYR A 55 -18.14 7.59 9.35
C TYR A 55 -17.27 6.33 9.43
N LEU A 56 -17.56 5.47 10.42
CA LEU A 56 -16.89 4.19 10.60
C LEU A 56 -17.92 3.07 10.40
N ASN A 57 -17.54 2.08 9.61
CA ASN A 57 -18.32 0.88 9.39
C ASN A 57 -17.44 -0.33 9.71
N ASN A 58 -17.98 -1.28 10.47
CA ASN A 58 -17.28 -2.52 10.81
C ASN A 58 -17.78 -3.72 9.98
N ASN A 59 -18.68 -3.48 9.03
CA ASN A 59 -19.17 -4.54 8.14
C ASN A 59 -18.08 -4.88 7.09
N PRO A 60 -17.55 -6.11 7.06
CA PRO A 60 -16.56 -6.52 6.06
C PRO A 60 -17.07 -6.46 4.61
N GLU A 61 -18.38 -6.54 4.41
CA GLU A 61 -19.01 -6.49 3.08
C GLU A 61 -19.19 -5.07 2.55
N ASP A 62 -19.01 -4.05 3.39
CA ASP A 62 -19.10 -2.66 2.98
C ASP A 62 -17.76 -2.16 2.39
N PRO A 63 -17.75 -1.36 1.31
CA PRO A 63 -16.51 -0.88 0.70
C PRO A 63 -15.57 -0.13 1.66
N VAL A 64 -16.11 0.62 2.63
CA VAL A 64 -15.31 1.31 3.64
C VAL A 64 -14.98 0.36 4.80
N GLY A 65 -15.96 -0.45 5.21
CA GLY A 65 -15.79 -1.40 6.30
C GLY A 65 -14.77 -2.51 6.03
N ARG A 66 -14.64 -2.99 4.79
CA ARG A 66 -13.62 -3.98 4.38
C ARG A 66 -12.19 -3.49 4.66
N VAL A 67 -11.93 -2.19 4.45
CA VAL A 67 -10.61 -1.58 4.68
C VAL A 67 -10.31 -1.54 6.17
N LEU A 68 -11.31 -1.16 6.98
CA LEU A 68 -11.15 -1.12 8.44
C LEU A 68 -10.99 -2.53 9.03
N HIS A 69 -11.74 -3.50 8.53
CA HIS A 69 -11.63 -4.90 8.93
C HIS A 69 -10.25 -5.49 8.59
N ALA A 70 -9.76 -5.28 7.36
CA ALA A 70 -8.41 -5.69 6.97
C ALA A 70 -7.33 -4.99 7.82
N TYR A 71 -7.51 -3.71 8.16
CA TYR A 71 -6.62 -2.98 9.05
C TYR A 71 -6.54 -3.63 10.45
N GLN A 72 -7.68 -3.98 11.03
CA GLN A 72 -7.76 -4.63 12.34
C GLN A 72 -7.04 -5.98 12.34
N LEU A 73 -7.39 -6.84 11.39
CA LEU A 73 -6.74 -8.15 11.22
C LEU A 73 -5.22 -8.02 11.00
N ALA A 74 -4.79 -7.01 10.24
CA ALA A 74 -3.37 -6.76 10.00
C ALA A 74 -2.61 -6.33 11.25
N ASN A 75 -3.25 -5.59 12.16
CA ASN A 75 -2.68 -5.21 13.46
C ASN A 75 -2.64 -6.40 14.42
N GLU A 76 -3.72 -7.18 14.50
CA GLU A 76 -3.81 -8.38 15.36
C GLU A 76 -2.78 -9.44 14.96
N THR A 77 -2.61 -9.67 13.66
CA THR A 77 -1.68 -10.67 13.11
C THR A 77 -0.28 -10.12 12.83
N ARG A 78 0.06 -8.90 13.27
CA ARG A 78 1.33 -8.23 12.95
C ARG A 78 2.55 -9.09 13.29
N SER A 79 2.56 -9.69 14.48
CA SER A 79 3.67 -10.55 14.93
C SER A 79 3.81 -11.82 14.09
N LEU A 80 2.70 -12.43 13.66
CA LEU A 80 2.67 -13.61 12.79
C LEU A 80 3.24 -13.27 11.41
N ARG A 81 2.78 -12.15 10.85
CA ARG A 81 3.20 -11.65 9.54
C ARG A 81 4.67 -11.23 9.52
N ASP A 82 5.17 -10.62 10.59
CA ASP A 82 6.60 -10.26 10.72
C ASP A 82 7.50 -11.51 10.77
N ARG A 83 7.07 -12.55 11.50
CA ARG A 83 7.75 -13.86 11.53
C ARG A 83 7.78 -14.50 10.14
N LEU A 84 6.62 -14.55 9.48
CA LEU A 84 6.49 -15.07 8.12
C LEU A 84 7.38 -14.31 7.14
N HIS A 85 7.34 -12.97 7.17
CA HIS A 85 8.15 -12.12 6.30
C HIS A 85 9.66 -12.34 6.51
N THR A 86 10.08 -12.46 7.77
CA THR A 86 11.48 -12.73 8.11
C THR A 86 11.93 -14.10 7.61
N ALA A 87 11.10 -15.13 7.79
CA ALA A 87 11.38 -16.48 7.33
C ALA A 87 11.48 -16.57 5.80
N VAL A 88 10.59 -15.88 5.07
CA VAL A 88 10.64 -15.77 3.61
C VAL A 88 11.89 -15.03 3.16
N ARG A 89 12.24 -13.92 3.83
CA ARG A 89 13.41 -13.09 3.48
C ARG A 89 14.75 -13.80 3.68
N ASN A 90 14.84 -14.69 4.67
CA ASN A 90 16.09 -15.40 5.00
C ASN A 90 16.35 -16.63 4.10
N ARG A 91 15.44 -16.98 3.19
CA ARG A 91 15.66 -18.06 2.22
C ARG A 91 16.54 -17.61 1.05
N ASP A 92 17.30 -18.56 0.51
CA ASP A 92 18.17 -18.34 -0.65
C ASP A 92 17.33 -18.09 -1.91
N VAL A 93 17.68 -17.06 -2.67
CA VAL A 93 16.98 -16.63 -3.90
C VAL A 93 17.02 -17.69 -5.00
N ASN A 94 17.90 -18.69 -4.87
CA ASN A 94 18.00 -19.82 -5.79
C ASN A 94 17.16 -21.04 -5.38
N GLU A 95 16.67 -21.08 -4.13
CA GLU A 95 15.67 -22.04 -3.61
C GLU A 95 14.26 -21.42 -3.56
N LEU A 96 14.06 -20.29 -4.26
CA LEU A 96 12.78 -19.60 -4.38
C LEU A 96 11.84 -20.37 -5.32
N ASP A 97 11.60 -21.66 -5.04
CA ASP A 97 10.54 -22.44 -5.66
C ASP A 97 9.20 -21.84 -5.21
N GLY A 98 8.57 -21.04 -6.08
CA GLY A 98 7.16 -20.62 -6.06
C GLY A 98 6.69 -19.72 -4.89
N ILE A 99 7.17 -19.95 -3.67
CA ILE A 99 6.54 -19.54 -2.43
C ILE A 99 6.73 -18.05 -2.11
N ALA A 100 7.88 -17.47 -2.46
CA ALA A 100 8.12 -16.04 -2.26
C ALA A 100 7.29 -15.15 -3.22
N LEU A 101 6.75 -15.72 -4.30
CA LEU A 101 5.78 -15.08 -5.20
C LEU A 101 4.32 -15.21 -4.67
N LEU A 102 4.09 -15.97 -3.60
CA LEU A 102 2.76 -16.27 -3.04
C LEU A 102 2.19 -15.21 -2.11
N MET A 103 2.90 -14.10 -1.89
CA MET A 103 2.33 -12.95 -1.17
C MET A 103 1.07 -12.41 -1.86
N GLY A 104 0.82 -12.79 -3.12
CA GLY A 104 -0.40 -12.51 -3.86
C GLY A 104 -1.44 -13.62 -3.75
N HIS A 105 -1.29 -14.69 -4.54
CA HIS A 105 -2.43 -15.54 -4.90
C HIS A 105 -2.57 -16.86 -4.10
N GLU A 106 -1.49 -17.56 -3.77
CA GLU A 106 -1.53 -18.88 -3.08
C GLU A 106 -1.25 -18.68 -1.57
N ARG A 107 -2.10 -17.86 -0.93
CA ARG A 107 -1.97 -17.52 0.50
C ARG A 107 -2.16 -18.73 1.41
N GLU A 108 -3.03 -19.67 1.02
CA GLU A 108 -3.24 -20.93 1.74
C GLU A 108 -1.96 -21.75 1.80
N GLU A 109 -1.29 -21.94 0.66
CA GLU A 109 -0.04 -22.68 0.57
C GLU A 109 1.09 -22.01 1.37
N LEU A 110 1.15 -20.68 1.37
CA LEU A 110 2.10 -19.92 2.17
C LEU A 110 1.91 -20.14 3.68
N VAL A 111 0.66 -20.15 4.14
CA VAL A 111 0.34 -20.37 5.56
C VAL A 111 0.58 -21.84 5.94
N ASP A 112 0.20 -22.79 5.08
CA ASP A 112 0.43 -24.22 5.31
C ASP A 112 1.93 -24.54 5.37
N TRP A 113 2.72 -23.93 4.49
CA TRP A 113 4.17 -24.00 4.55
C TRP A 113 4.72 -23.42 5.86
N ALA A 114 4.18 -22.29 6.32
CA ALA A 114 4.63 -21.66 7.56
C ALA A 114 4.34 -22.52 8.80
N VAL A 115 3.20 -23.22 8.82
CA VAL A 115 2.88 -24.21 9.85
C VAL A 115 3.81 -25.41 9.76
N ALA A 116 4.04 -25.95 8.56
CA ALA A 116 4.91 -27.11 8.34
C ALA A 116 6.38 -26.87 8.73
N ASN A 117 6.84 -25.62 8.67
CA ASN A 117 8.20 -25.22 9.07
C ASN A 117 8.25 -24.67 10.52
N GLU A 118 7.17 -24.82 11.30
CA GLU A 118 7.07 -24.37 12.69
C GLU A 118 7.33 -22.85 12.89
N ILE A 119 7.12 -22.04 11.85
CA ILE A 119 7.28 -20.58 11.91
C ILE A 119 6.12 -19.95 12.68
N ILE A 120 4.92 -20.54 12.51
CA ILE A 120 3.68 -20.20 13.21
C ILE A 120 3.04 -21.47 13.77
N ASP A 121 2.21 -21.31 14.79
CA ASP A 121 1.45 -22.43 15.35
C ASP A 121 0.25 -22.75 14.46
N SER A 122 -0.11 -24.04 14.43
CA SER A 122 -1.35 -24.56 13.86
C SER A 122 -2.61 -23.82 14.33
N ALA A 123 -2.64 -23.38 15.60
CA ALA A 123 -3.76 -22.63 16.17
C ALA A 123 -3.92 -21.21 15.58
N ASP A 124 -2.84 -20.65 15.03
CA ASP A 124 -2.82 -19.31 14.44
C ASP A 124 -3.02 -19.32 12.92
N ARG A 125 -3.08 -20.52 12.30
CA ARG A 125 -3.23 -20.73 10.86
C ARG A 125 -4.40 -19.94 10.28
N ASP A 126 -5.61 -20.18 10.81
CA ASP A 126 -6.84 -19.64 10.23
C ASP A 126 -6.89 -18.11 10.38
N ARG A 127 -6.42 -17.60 11.53
CA ARG A 127 -6.32 -16.15 11.77
C ARG A 127 -5.37 -15.47 10.79
N LEU A 128 -4.21 -16.08 10.52
CA LEU A 128 -3.26 -15.53 9.57
C LEU A 128 -3.80 -15.59 8.14
N LEU A 129 -4.46 -16.68 7.77
CA LEU A 129 -5.07 -16.84 6.45
C LEU A 129 -6.19 -15.81 6.21
N GLU A 130 -7.04 -15.59 7.20
CA GLU A 130 -8.08 -14.55 7.18
C GLU A 130 -7.47 -13.16 6.97
N ALA A 131 -6.45 -12.81 7.76
CA ALA A 131 -5.77 -11.53 7.65
C ALA A 131 -5.10 -11.32 6.27
N LEU A 132 -4.41 -12.33 5.75
CA LEU A 132 -3.78 -12.25 4.43
C LEU A 132 -4.82 -12.13 3.32
N THR A 133 -5.96 -12.80 3.45
CA THR A 133 -7.05 -12.74 2.48
C THR A 133 -7.70 -11.36 2.47
N ALA A 134 -8.06 -10.82 3.64
CA ALA A 134 -8.63 -9.47 3.76
C ALA A 134 -7.66 -8.39 3.25
N LEU A 135 -6.37 -8.51 3.57
CA LEU A 135 -5.33 -7.59 3.08
C LEU A 135 -5.21 -7.64 1.55
N TYR A 136 -5.15 -8.83 0.98
CA TYR A 136 -5.06 -9.00 -0.46
C TYR A 136 -6.29 -8.43 -1.17
N ASP A 137 -7.47 -8.69 -0.64
CA ASP A 137 -8.74 -8.20 -1.16
C ASP A 137 -8.84 -6.66 -1.17
N VAL A 138 -8.27 -5.99 -0.16
CA VAL A 138 -8.18 -4.52 -0.10
C VAL A 138 -7.12 -3.96 -1.05
N ILE A 139 -5.96 -4.62 -1.16
CA ILE A 139 -4.86 -4.17 -2.03
C ILE A 139 -5.18 -4.42 -3.51
N ARG A 140 -6.00 -5.42 -3.81
CA ARG A 140 -6.40 -5.77 -5.18
C ARG A 140 -7.44 -4.77 -5.70
N VAL A 141 -6.96 -3.59 -6.08
CA VAL A 141 -7.77 -2.48 -6.59
C VAL A 141 -8.26 -2.69 -8.04
N ASP A 142 -7.65 -3.61 -8.80
CA ASP A 142 -7.99 -3.90 -10.21
C ASP A 142 -8.53 -5.32 -10.44
N ALA A 143 -9.33 -5.86 -9.51
CA ALA A 143 -10.07 -7.10 -9.76
C ALA A 143 -11.32 -6.82 -10.60
N PHE A 144 -11.18 -6.33 -11.84
CA PHE A 144 -12.32 -6.38 -12.74
C PHE A 144 -12.55 -7.86 -13.06
N ASP A 145 -13.65 -8.42 -12.54
CA ASP A 145 -14.08 -9.75 -12.95
C ASP A 145 -14.46 -9.70 -14.45
N ALA A 146 -14.34 -10.84 -15.12
CA ALA A 146 -14.62 -10.92 -16.55
C ALA A 146 -16.07 -10.52 -16.87
N GLU A 147 -16.98 -10.68 -15.91
CA GLU A 147 -18.40 -10.34 -16.05
C GLU A 147 -18.66 -8.84 -15.93
N GLY A 148 -18.10 -8.17 -14.92
CA GLY A 148 -18.16 -6.71 -14.79
C GLY A 148 -17.44 -5.99 -15.93
N LEU A 149 -16.37 -6.56 -16.49
CA LEU A 149 -15.77 -6.06 -17.73
C LEU A 149 -16.73 -6.15 -18.93
N LYS A 150 -17.49 -7.24 -19.05
CA LYS A 150 -18.51 -7.36 -20.10
C LYS A 150 -19.63 -6.35 -19.90
N GLU A 151 -20.14 -6.17 -18.69
CA GLU A 151 -21.18 -5.17 -18.40
C GLU A 151 -20.71 -3.73 -18.69
N ILE A 152 -19.48 -3.40 -18.30
CA ILE A 152 -18.87 -2.11 -18.64
C ILE A 152 -18.72 -2.00 -20.17
N ALA A 153 -18.25 -3.05 -20.86
CA ALA A 153 -18.11 -3.03 -22.31
C ALA A 153 -19.46 -2.88 -23.04
N GLU A 154 -20.52 -3.53 -22.56
CA GLU A 154 -21.88 -3.42 -23.09
C GLU A 154 -22.47 -2.03 -22.87
N SER A 155 -22.30 -1.45 -21.67
CA SER A 155 -22.76 -0.09 -21.35
C SER A 155 -22.04 1.03 -22.13
N GLN A 156 -20.87 0.70 -22.72
CA GLN A 156 -20.03 1.58 -23.53
C GLN A 156 -20.23 1.38 -25.05
N ARG A 157 -20.95 0.33 -25.49
CA ARG A 157 -21.30 0.16 -26.91
C ARG A 157 -22.16 1.36 -27.37
N GLY A 158 -21.69 2.07 -28.38
CA GLY A 158 -22.39 3.22 -28.99
C GLY A 158 -22.06 4.60 -28.42
N LYS A 159 -21.33 4.72 -27.30
CA LYS A 159 -20.93 6.03 -26.72
C LYS A 159 -19.58 6.55 -27.20
N ARG A 160 -18.75 5.68 -27.80
CA ARG A 160 -17.42 6.05 -28.30
C ARG A 160 -17.50 6.43 -29.77
N ARG A 161 -17.23 7.70 -30.08
CA ARG A 161 -16.99 8.16 -31.45
C ARG A 161 -15.53 7.89 -31.78
N LEU A 162 -15.27 6.99 -32.73
CA LEU A 162 -13.93 6.80 -33.28
C LEU A 162 -13.53 8.12 -33.96
N VAL A 163 -12.60 8.86 -33.35
CA VAL A 163 -11.97 10.01 -33.99
C VAL A 163 -10.67 9.51 -34.58
N GLU A 164 -10.70 9.16 -35.86
CA GLU A 164 -9.49 8.81 -36.58
C GLU A 164 -8.58 10.05 -36.66
N ARG A 165 -7.32 9.88 -36.29
CA ARG A 165 -6.31 10.94 -36.44
C ARG A 165 -6.11 11.14 -37.95
N PRO A 166 -6.28 12.36 -38.51
CA PRO A 166 -6.05 12.57 -39.93
C PRO A 166 -4.60 12.20 -40.25
N ALA A 167 -4.41 11.37 -41.27
CA ALA A 167 -3.10 11.02 -41.76
C ALA A 167 -2.38 12.30 -42.20
N GLU A 168 -1.18 12.54 -41.64
CA GLU A 168 -0.30 13.63 -42.06
C GLU A 168 -0.06 13.49 -43.58
N LYS A 169 -0.48 14.51 -44.34
CA LYS A 169 -0.06 14.66 -45.74
C LYS A 169 1.38 15.16 -45.73
N HIS A 170 2.29 14.30 -46.17
CA HIS A 170 3.64 14.69 -46.60
C HIS A 170 3.59 15.66 -47.78
#